data_AF-A0A0G0QY29-F1
#
_entry.id   AF-A0A0G0QY29-F1
#
_cell.length_a   1.000
_cell.length_b   1.000
_cell.length_c   1.000
_cell.angle_alpha   90.00
_cell.angle_beta   90.00
_cell.angle_gamma   90.00
#
_symmetry.space_group_name_H-M   'P 1'
#
loop_
_entity.id
_entity.type
_entity.pdbx_description
1 polymer ?
#
loop_
_entity_poly.entity_id
_entity_poly.type
_entity_poly.pdbx_seq_one_letter_code
_entity_poly.pdbx_strand_id
1 'polypeptide(L)'
;MIKKVKKIKAVPTGNVETVKISIKLGNVIIEGEGLTALEALQSIPVPNKITTKGILTISQGQKKKELLYPIPKLKRLFYPKTQPVIIKWLAMLLK
;
A
#
# COMPACT_ATOMS: atom_id res chain seq x y z
N MET A 1 34.92 14.82 -6.51
CA MET A 1 34.33 13.89 -7.49
C MET A 1 33.55 12.82 -6.72
N ILE A 2 32.25 13.03 -6.50
CA ILE A 2 31.46 12.25 -5.51
C ILE A 2 30.76 11.09 -6.21
N LYS A 3 30.81 9.93 -5.55
CA LYS A 3 30.59 8.57 -6.04
C LYS A 3 29.22 8.37 -6.70
N LYS A 4 29.24 7.82 -7.93
CA LYS A 4 28.04 7.28 -8.61
C LYS A 4 27.46 6.15 -7.76
N VAL A 5 26.32 6.41 -7.12
CA VAL A 5 25.51 5.35 -6.50
C VAL A 5 24.95 4.50 -7.63
N LYS A 6 25.49 3.29 -7.73
CA LYS A 6 25.13 2.27 -8.72
C LYS A 6 23.67 1.88 -8.47
N LYS A 7 22.76 2.37 -9.31
CA LYS A 7 21.35 1.99 -9.35
C LYS A 7 21.31 0.49 -9.61
N ILE A 8 21.08 -0.31 -8.56
CA ILE A 8 20.98 -1.77 -8.67
C ILE A 8 19.68 -2.02 -9.44
N LYS A 9 19.83 -2.29 -10.73
CA LYS A 9 18.75 -2.73 -11.61
C LYS A 9 18.38 -4.13 -11.14
N ALA A 10 17.24 -4.25 -10.47
CA ALA A 10 16.72 -5.54 -10.03
C ALA A 10 16.53 -6.46 -11.24
N VAL A 11 16.99 -7.69 -11.06
CA VAL A 11 16.98 -8.82 -12.00
C VAL A 11 15.53 -9.16 -12.39
N PRO A 12 15.20 -9.44 -13.67
CA PRO A 12 13.87 -9.86 -14.06
C PRO A 12 13.71 -11.35 -13.75
N THR A 13 13.23 -11.66 -12.55
CA THR A 13 12.75 -13.01 -12.20
C THR A 13 11.24 -13.02 -12.42
N GLY A 14 10.76 -13.92 -13.29
CA GLY A 14 9.47 -13.87 -14.00
C GLY A 14 8.30 -13.21 -13.25
N ASN A 15 7.72 -12.17 -13.87
CA ASN A 15 6.48 -11.43 -13.52
C ASN A 15 5.73 -11.89 -12.26
N VAL A 16 6.35 -11.78 -11.09
CA VAL A 16 5.61 -11.87 -9.84
C VAL A 16 5.00 -10.49 -9.65
N GLU A 17 3.72 -10.34 -10.00
CA GLU A 17 3.00 -9.08 -9.86
C GLU A 17 2.92 -8.71 -8.38
N THR A 18 3.82 -7.83 -7.93
CA THR A 18 3.81 -7.31 -6.57
C THR A 18 2.62 -6.38 -6.37
N VAL A 19 2.06 -6.42 -5.17
CA VAL A 19 1.00 -5.50 -4.76
C VAL A 19 1.64 -4.29 -4.11
N LYS A 20 1.24 -3.10 -4.55
CA LYS A 20 1.63 -1.82 -3.95
C LYS A 20 0.40 -1.16 -3.35
N ILE A 21 0.54 -0.67 -2.12
CA ILE A 21 -0.50 0.09 -1.42
C ILE A 21 0.08 1.46 -1.08
N SER A 22 -0.60 2.51 -1.48
CA SER A 22 -0.25 3.90 -1.17
C SER A 22 -1.43 4.55 -0.46
N ILE A 23 -1.17 5.21 0.66
CA ILE A 23 -2.17 5.89 1.47
C ILE A 23 -1.77 7.35 1.59
N LYS A 24 -2.56 8.24 0.97
CA LYS A 24 -2.39 9.69 1.09
C LYS A 24 -3.23 10.22 2.25
N LEU A 25 -2.58 10.68 3.30
CA LEU A 25 -3.17 11.29 4.50
C LEU A 25 -2.90 12.80 4.49
N GLY A 26 -3.78 13.57 3.83
CA GLY A 26 -3.55 15.01 3.65
C GLY A 26 -2.26 15.29 2.88
N ASN A 27 -1.23 15.78 3.59
CA ASN A 27 0.08 16.12 3.05
C ASN A 27 1.11 14.98 3.12
N VAL A 28 0.79 13.87 3.79
CA VAL A 28 1.70 12.73 3.94
C VAL A 28 1.26 11.60 3.00
N ILE A 29 2.20 10.97 2.33
CA ILE A 29 1.97 9.76 1.54
C ILE A 29 2.81 8.66 2.18
N ILE A 30 2.16 7.57 2.55
CA ILE A 30 2.81 6.36 3.09
C ILE A 30 2.55 5.20 2.14
N GLU A 31 3.60 4.43 1.85
CA GLU A 31 3.57 3.40 0.83
C GLU A 31 4.16 2.11 1.36
N GLY A 32 3.67 0.99 0.84
CA GLY A 32 4.14 -0.34 1.17
C GLY A 32 3.96 -1.27 -0.02
N GLU A 33 4.92 -2.18 -0.17
CA GLU A 33 4.95 -3.14 -1.27
C GLU A 33 5.15 -4.54 -0.71
N GLY A 34 4.57 -5.54 -1.37
CA GLY A 34 4.67 -6.93 -0.96
C GLY A 34 4.24 -7.89 -2.05
N LEU A 35 4.44 -9.19 -1.83
CA LEU A 35 3.95 -10.22 -2.75
C LEU A 35 2.44 -10.39 -2.58
N THR A 36 1.95 -10.19 -1.36
CA THR A 36 0.52 -10.18 -1.05
C THR A 36 0.07 -8.79 -0.61
N ALA A 37 -1.23 -8.51 -0.75
CA ALA A 37 -1.84 -7.28 -0.23
C ALA A 37 -1.73 -7.16 1.30
N LEU A 38 -1.59 -8.27 2.03
CA LEU A 38 -1.35 -8.27 3.47
C LEU A 38 0.06 -7.80 3.80
N GLU A 39 1.06 -8.38 3.16
CA GLU A 39 2.46 -7.97 3.32
C GLU A 39 2.65 -6.51 2.93
N ALA A 40 2.07 -6.09 1.80
CA ALA A 40 2.14 -4.70 1.35
C ALA A 40 1.57 -3.74 2.42
N LEU A 41 0.46 -4.10 3.06
CA LEU A 41 -0.16 -3.28 4.11
C LEU A 41 0.63 -3.30 5.43
N GLN A 42 1.21 -4.43 5.79
CA GLN A 42 2.05 -4.58 6.98
C GLN A 42 3.41 -3.88 6.84
N SER A 43 3.90 -3.74 5.60
CA SER A 43 5.09 -2.96 5.29
C SER A 43 4.88 -1.45 5.43
N ILE A 44 3.63 -0.96 5.47
CA ILE A 44 3.35 0.46 5.66
C ILE A 44 3.60 0.83 7.12
N PRO A 45 4.41 1.87 7.40
CA PRO A 45 4.58 2.36 8.75
C PRO A 45 3.24 2.87 9.29
N VAL A 46 2.83 2.36 10.46
CA VAL A 46 1.57 2.76 11.08
C VAL A 46 1.65 4.23 11.48
N PRO A 47 0.78 5.11 10.94
CA PRO A 47 0.82 6.52 11.28
C PRO A 47 0.34 6.75 12.71
N ASN A 48 1.11 7.51 13.50
CA ASN A 48 0.79 7.83 14.91
C ASN A 48 -0.58 8.50 15.07
N LYS A 49 -1.01 9.29 14.07
CA LYS A 49 -2.28 10.02 14.12
C LYS A 49 -2.92 10.10 12.74
N ILE A 50 -4.17 9.63 12.65
CA ILE A 50 -5.02 9.77 11.46
C ILE A 50 -6.16 10.73 11.82
N THR A 51 -6.02 11.99 11.38
CA THR A 51 -6.98 13.09 11.63
C THR A 51 -7.75 13.51 10.39
N THR A 52 -7.30 13.10 9.20
CA THR A 52 -7.88 13.51 7.92
C THR A 52 -8.42 12.30 7.17
N LYS A 53 -9.38 12.54 6.26
CA LYS A 53 -9.73 11.56 5.23
C LYS A 53 -8.48 11.33 4.37
N GLY A 54 -8.39 10.15 3.79
CA GLY A 54 -7.25 9.79 2.97
C GLY A 54 -7.66 8.97 1.76
N ILE A 55 -6.77 8.95 0.79
CA ILE A 55 -6.94 8.23 -0.46
C ILE A 55 -6.10 6.98 -0.36
N LEU A 56 -6.77 5.82 -0.39
CA LEU A 56 -6.14 4.52 -0.49
C LEU A 56 -6.04 4.16 -1.96
N THR A 57 -4.82 3.96 -2.43
CA THR A 57 -4.50 3.50 -3.77
C THR A 57 -3.90 2.12 -3.66
N ILE A 58 -4.41 1.17 -4.44
CA ILE A 58 -3.85 -0.17 -4.53
C ILE A 58 -3.56 -0.45 -6.00
N SER A 59 -2.35 -0.90 -6.28
CA SER A 59 -1.95 -1.34 -7.60
C SER A 59 -1.34 -2.72 -7.57
N GLN A 60 -1.64 -3.50 -8.61
CA GLN A 60 -1.05 -4.81 -8.87
C GLN A 60 -0.86 -4.92 -10.38
N GLY A 61 0.40 -4.92 -10.82
CA GLY A 61 0.73 -4.88 -12.25
C GLY A 61 0.09 -3.69 -12.96
N GLN A 62 -0.80 -3.96 -13.93
CA GLN A 62 -1.53 -2.94 -14.68
C GLN A 62 -2.84 -2.47 -14.00
N LYS A 63 -3.32 -3.21 -12.99
CA LYS A 63 -4.56 -2.87 -12.29
C LYS A 63 -4.27 -1.85 -11.20
N LYS A 64 -5.00 -0.74 -11.20
CA LYS A 64 -4.92 0.30 -10.17
C LYS A 64 -6.32 0.70 -9.75
N LYS A 65 -6.54 0.85 -8.44
CA LYS A 65 -7.80 1.33 -7.88
C LYS A 65 -7.55 2.34 -6.78
N GLU A 66 -8.33 3.42 -6.81
CA GLU A 66 -8.26 4.50 -5.83
C GLU A 66 -9.60 4.60 -5.09
N LEU A 67 -9.54 4.72 -3.78
CA LEU A 67 -10.70 4.76 -2.90
C LEU A 67 -10.51 5.85 -1.84
N LEU A 68 -11.51 6.70 -1.71
CA LEU A 68 -11.56 7.67 -0.61
C LEU A 68 -12.02 6.95 0.67
N TYR A 69 -11.17 6.95 1.69
CA TYR A 69 -11.49 6.37 2.99
C TYR A 69 -11.75 7.48 4.03
N PRO A 70 -12.90 7.43 4.73
CA PRO A 70 -13.10 8.25 5.92
C PRO A 70 -12.20 7.78 7.07
N ILE A 71 -11.92 8.70 8.00
CA ILE A 71 -11.04 8.50 9.16
C ILE A 71 -11.25 7.14 9.88
N PRO A 72 -12.47 6.72 10.26
CA PRO A 72 -12.65 5.44 10.96
C PRO A 72 -12.25 4.23 10.11
N LYS A 73 -12.47 4.25 8.79
CA LYS A 73 -12.05 3.16 7.89
C LYS A 73 -10.53 3.12 7.71
N LEU A 74 -9.88 4.29 7.67
CA LEU A 74 -8.41 4.37 7.64
C LEU A 74 -7.79 3.80 8.91
N LYS A 75 -8.31 4.16 10.09
CA LYS A 75 -7.82 3.58 11.35
C LYS A 75 -7.93 2.05 11.31
N ARG A 76 -9.05 1.51 10.82
CA ARG A 76 -9.29 0.06 10.63
C ARG A 76 -8.29 -0.65 9.71
N LEU A 77 -7.68 0.02 8.73
CA LEU A 77 -6.64 -0.58 7.89
C LEU A 77 -5.40 -0.98 8.69
N PHE A 78 -5.09 -0.27 9.78
CA PHE A 78 -3.88 -0.52 10.58
C PHE A 78 -4.13 -1.41 11.80
N TYR A 79 -5.36 -1.88 12.03
CA TYR A 79 -5.63 -2.83 13.12
C TYR A 79 -5.43 -4.28 12.64
N PRO A 80 -4.52 -5.06 13.27
CA PRO A 80 -4.17 -6.40 12.81
C PRO A 80 -5.37 -7.35 12.65
N LYS A 81 -6.35 -7.29 13.57
CA LYS A 81 -7.54 -8.16 13.54
C LYS A 81 -8.45 -7.89 12.34
N THR A 82 -8.50 -6.66 11.84
CA THR A 82 -9.39 -6.27 10.74
C THR A 82 -8.71 -6.29 9.38
N GLN A 83 -7.37 -6.31 9.34
CA GLN A 83 -6.59 -6.33 8.10
C GLN A 83 -7.01 -7.45 7.14
N PRO A 84 -7.12 -8.74 7.54
CA PRO A 84 -7.44 -9.82 6.60
C PRO A 84 -8.79 -9.62 5.90
N VAL A 85 -9.80 -9.13 6.63
CA VAL A 85 -11.14 -8.88 6.10
C VAL A 85 -11.12 -7.73 5.10
N ILE A 86 -10.43 -6.64 5.44
CA ILE A 86 -10.31 -5.45 4.58
C ILE A 86 -9.55 -5.80 3.30
N ILE A 87 -8.46 -6.55 3.42
CA ILE A 87 -7.65 -6.98 2.27
C ILE A 87 -8.45 -7.89 1.35
N LYS A 88 -9.24 -8.82 1.88
CA LYS A 88 -10.12 -9.67 1.06
C LYS A 88 -11.11 -8.83 0.24
N TRP A 89 -11.67 -7.79 0.86
CA TRP A 89 -12.53 -6.82 0.17
C TRP A 89 -11.78 -6.03 -0.91
N LEU A 90 -10.57 -5.55 -0.61
CA LEU A 90 -9.74 -4.79 -1.54
C LEU A 90 -9.26 -5.63 -2.73
N ALA A 91 -8.88 -6.88 -2.48
CA ALA A 91 -8.51 -7.83 -3.53
C ALA A 91 -9.71 -8.17 -4.44
N MET A 92 -10.91 -8.27 -3.87
CA MET A 92 -12.13 -8.44 -4.66
C MET A 92 -12.41 -7.24 -5.56
N LEU A 93 -12.08 -6.02 -5.11
CA LEU A 93 -12.24 -4.80 -5.91
C LEU A 93 -11.24 -4.69 -7.07
N LEU A 94 -10.11 -5.41 -7.00
CA LEU A 94 -9.07 -5.45 -8.05
C LEU A 94 -9.27 -6.59 -9.06
N LYS A 95 -10.16 -7.55 -8.81
CA LYS A 95 -10.52 -8.56 -9.81
C LYS A 95 -11.27 -7.91 -10.97
#